data_AF-A0A671QCX4-F1
#
_entry.id   AF-A0A671QCX4-F1
#
_cell.length_a   1.000
_cell.length_b   1.000
_cell.length_c   1.000
_cell.angle_alpha   90.00
_cell.angle_beta   90.00
_cell.angle_gamma   90.00
#
_symmetry.space_group_name_H-M   'P 1'
#
loop_
_entity.id
_entity.type
_entity.pdbx_description
1 polymer ?
#
loop_
_entity_poly.entity_id
_entity_poly.type
_entity_poly.pdbx_seq_one_letter_code
_entity_poly.pdbx_strand_id
1 'polypeptide(L)'
;CEYCIESTSCILYILKSSQIVHEYVGIHGCSETDGEDMHELDEEEMWHADFNQKRGVVTLPEFANPLEFPHFYETSVIEMTGCKSDVAFLTKIFKSPPPEMGKAPYKGNINVSDDVELGVQNTLICHVTGFYPPSLSISWTTNNANVTEDGTFNIFSTLKVTPVEGDIYSCTVNHRALQGQPQTKTWDVALPSVGPAVFCGVGLTLGLLGVAAGTFLLIKGNNFN
;
A
#
# COMPACT_ATOMS: atom_id res chain seq x y z
N CYS A 1 16.15 26.72 14.55
CA CYS A 1 15.91 28.14 14.83
C CYS A 1 17.24 28.87 14.85
N GLU A 2 17.40 29.87 13.99
CA GLU A 2 18.51 30.83 14.08
C GLU A 2 18.29 31.75 15.29
N TYR A 3 19.33 31.91 16.09
CA TYR A 3 19.71 33.20 16.67
C TYR A 3 21.19 33.09 17.07
N CYS A 4 22.05 33.85 16.39
CA CYS A 4 23.39 34.17 16.86
C CYS A 4 23.38 35.61 17.37
N ILE A 5 23.78 35.83 18.62
CA ILE A 5 24.27 37.12 19.13
C ILE A 5 25.65 36.87 19.76
N GLU A 6 26.56 37.76 19.44
CA GLU A 6 28.03 37.68 19.46
C GLU A 6 28.66 37.42 20.85
N SER A 7 29.60 36.46 20.90
CA SER A 7 30.76 36.44 21.81
C SER A 7 31.64 35.24 21.48
N THR A 8 32.94 35.47 21.35
CA THR A 8 34.01 34.56 20.88
C THR A 8 34.19 33.31 21.77
N SER A 9 33.43 32.25 21.49
CA SER A 9 33.84 30.84 21.51
C SER A 9 32.62 29.96 21.20
N CYS A 10 32.34 29.72 19.91
CA CYS A 10 31.35 28.73 19.51
C CYS A 10 31.96 27.33 19.63
N ILE A 11 31.87 26.72 20.83
CA ILE A 11 31.91 25.26 20.90
C ILE A 11 30.59 24.79 20.31
N LEU A 12 30.66 24.34 19.06
CA LEU A 12 29.56 23.71 18.35
C LEU A 12 29.25 22.39 19.04
N TYR A 13 28.41 22.43 20.08
CA TYR A 13 27.76 21.22 20.58
C TYR A 13 26.73 20.83 19.52
N ILE A 14 27.16 20.05 18.54
CA ILE A 14 26.23 19.25 17.76
C ILE A 14 25.68 18.22 18.73
N LEU A 15 24.53 18.52 19.35
CA LEU A 15 23.69 17.49 19.92
C LEU A 15 23.36 16.57 18.75
N LYS A 16 23.99 15.39 18.70
CA LYS A 16 23.58 14.32 17.79
C LYS A 16 22.09 14.12 18.04
N SER A 17 21.27 14.52 17.08
CA SER A 17 19.90 14.06 17.00
C SER A 17 19.96 12.54 17.09
N SER A 18 19.30 11.95 18.08
CA SER A 18 19.08 10.50 18.09
C SER A 18 18.33 10.19 16.80
N GLN A 19 19.01 9.61 15.83
CA GLN A 19 18.33 9.08 14.65
C GLN A 19 17.41 7.98 15.19
N ILE A 20 16.11 8.15 15.05
CA ILE A 20 15.14 7.08 15.27
C ILE A 20 15.49 6.02 14.23
N VAL A 21 16.03 4.90 14.69
CA VAL A 21 16.47 3.80 13.80
C VAL A 21 15.29 2.90 13.45
N HIS A 22 14.38 2.73 14.42
CA HIS A 22 13.17 1.94 14.29
C HIS A 22 12.01 2.66 14.99
N GLU A 23 10.82 2.55 14.42
CA GLU A 23 9.57 3.09 14.99
C GLU A 23 8.61 1.94 15.32
N TYR A 24 8.14 1.92 16.56
CA TYR A 24 7.12 0.96 17.02
C TYR A 24 5.82 1.70 17.27
N VAL A 25 4.73 1.21 16.68
CA VAL A 25 3.40 1.80 16.81
C VAL A 25 2.43 0.73 17.31
N GLY A 26 1.66 1.07 18.36
CA GLY A 26 0.51 0.28 18.81
C GLY A 26 -0.77 1.05 18.53
N ILE A 27 -1.69 0.42 17.81
CA ILE A 27 -3.00 1.01 17.49
C ILE A 27 -4.06 0.22 18.25
N HIS A 28 -4.64 0.87 19.26
CA HIS A 28 -5.71 0.33 20.08
C HIS A 28 -6.95 1.21 19.87
N GLY A 29 -8.00 0.65 19.29
CA GLY A 29 -9.19 1.40 18.92
C GLY A 29 -10.45 0.58 19.12
N CYS A 30 -11.55 1.22 19.48
CA CYS A 30 -12.83 0.55 19.59
C CYS A 30 -13.99 1.42 19.13
N SER A 31 -15.04 0.75 18.67
CA SER A 31 -16.36 1.32 18.50
C SER A 31 -17.32 0.64 19.49
N GLU A 32 -18.61 0.98 19.44
CA GLU A 32 -19.61 0.27 20.24
C GLU A 32 -19.67 -1.24 19.90
N THR A 33 -19.45 -1.59 18.63
CA THR A 33 -19.54 -2.96 18.13
C THR A 33 -18.17 -3.62 17.96
N ASP A 34 -17.19 -2.86 17.47
CA ASP A 34 -15.94 -3.39 16.95
C ASP A 34 -14.75 -3.01 17.83
N GLY A 35 -13.66 -3.74 17.65
CA GLY A 35 -12.42 -3.55 18.35
C GLY A 35 -11.23 -3.84 17.45
N GLU A 36 -10.17 -3.06 17.61
CA GLU A 36 -8.92 -3.14 16.87
C GLU A 36 -7.77 -3.03 17.86
N ASP A 37 -6.83 -3.96 17.75
CA ASP A 37 -5.56 -3.94 18.46
C ASP A 37 -4.51 -4.54 17.55
N MET A 38 -3.54 -3.72 17.17
CA MET A 38 -2.45 -4.09 16.28
C MET A 38 -1.14 -3.41 16.68
N HIS A 39 -0.04 -4.08 16.35
CA HIS A 39 1.31 -3.62 16.59
C HIS A 39 2.09 -3.63 15.27
N GLU A 40 2.84 -2.56 15.05
CA GLU A 40 3.66 -2.32 13.86
C GLU A 40 5.10 -1.99 14.26
N LEU A 41 6.03 -2.38 13.39
CA LEU A 41 7.44 -2.02 13.45
C LEU A 41 7.86 -1.51 12.06
N ASP A 42 8.36 -0.29 11.98
CA ASP A 42 8.80 0.34 10.72
C ASP A 42 7.75 0.29 9.60
N GLU A 43 6.49 0.60 9.93
CA GLU A 43 5.32 0.57 9.03
C GLU A 43 4.90 -0.85 8.58
N GLU A 44 5.50 -1.90 9.14
CA GLU A 44 5.09 -3.29 8.90
C GLU A 44 4.35 -3.87 10.10
N GLU A 45 3.17 -4.45 9.86
CA GLU A 45 2.40 -5.13 10.89
C GLU A 45 3.12 -6.39 11.38
N MET A 46 3.37 -6.46 12.68
CA MET A 46 3.98 -7.64 13.32
C MET A 46 2.95 -8.55 13.99
N TRP A 47 1.85 -7.97 14.48
CA TRP A 47 0.83 -8.70 15.23
C TRP A 47 -0.50 -7.93 15.30
N HIS A 48 -1.63 -8.65 15.31
CA HIS A 48 -2.94 -8.11 15.68
C HIS A 48 -3.79 -9.10 16.49
N ALA A 49 -4.80 -8.57 17.19
CA ALA A 49 -5.82 -9.35 17.85
C ALA A 49 -7.00 -9.64 16.90
N ASP A 50 -7.22 -10.92 16.57
CA ASP A 50 -8.47 -11.35 15.95
C ASP A 50 -9.51 -11.62 17.04
N PHE A 51 -10.34 -10.61 17.32
CA PHE A 51 -11.42 -10.72 18.32
C PHE A 51 -12.55 -11.68 17.90
N ASN A 52 -12.69 -11.98 16.61
CA ASN A 52 -13.70 -12.92 16.11
C ASN A 52 -13.26 -14.37 16.37
N GLN A 53 -12.01 -14.69 16.02
CA GLN A 53 -11.42 -16.02 16.23
C GLN A 53 -10.86 -16.21 17.63
N LYS A 54 -10.82 -15.15 18.43
CA LYS A 54 -10.31 -15.10 19.79
C LYS A 54 -8.85 -15.52 19.94
N ARG A 55 -7.99 -14.97 19.08
CA ARG A 55 -6.56 -15.28 19.07
C ARG A 55 -5.73 -14.07 18.63
N GLY A 56 -4.48 -14.03 19.06
CA GLY A 56 -3.47 -13.19 18.44
C GLY A 56 -2.97 -13.81 17.14
N VAL A 57 -2.71 -12.98 16.14
CA VAL A 57 -2.19 -13.39 14.84
C VAL A 57 -0.85 -12.69 14.63
N VAL A 58 0.20 -13.49 14.41
CA VAL A 58 1.53 -12.98 14.04
C VAL A 58 1.59 -12.88 12.53
N THR A 59 1.91 -11.69 12.02
CA THR A 59 1.96 -11.39 10.57
C THR A 59 3.38 -11.29 10.03
N LEU A 60 4.38 -11.50 10.90
CA LEU A 60 5.79 -11.45 10.53
C LEU A 60 6.12 -12.48 9.43
N PRO A 61 7.02 -12.14 8.49
CA PRO A 61 7.47 -13.07 7.45
C PRO A 61 8.12 -14.33 8.02
N GLU A 62 8.01 -15.46 7.32
CA GLU A 62 8.58 -16.75 7.77
C GLU A 62 10.12 -16.73 7.95
N PHE A 63 10.82 -15.83 7.25
CA PHE A 63 12.27 -15.66 7.39
C PHE A 63 12.68 -14.83 8.61
N ALA A 64 11.73 -14.09 9.22
CA ALA A 64 11.99 -13.38 10.46
C ALA A 64 12.11 -14.38 11.60
N ASN A 65 12.97 -14.08 12.59
CA ASN A 65 13.04 -14.92 13.77
C ASN A 65 11.66 -14.97 14.45
N PRO A 66 11.14 -16.14 14.82
CA PRO A 66 9.83 -16.26 15.46
C PRO A 66 9.77 -15.38 16.71
N LEU A 67 8.95 -14.33 16.66
CA LEU A 67 8.64 -13.51 17.83
C LEU A 67 7.39 -14.09 18.48
N GLU A 68 7.47 -14.34 19.79
CA GLU A 68 6.34 -14.77 20.58
C GLU A 68 5.69 -13.56 21.26
N PHE A 69 4.37 -13.52 21.25
CA PHE A 69 3.54 -12.49 21.90
C PHE A 69 2.68 -13.09 23.01
N PRO A 70 3.29 -13.68 24.06
CA PRO A 70 2.53 -14.33 25.11
C PRO A 70 1.71 -13.29 25.89
N HIS A 71 0.45 -13.61 26.18
CA HIS A 71 -0.49 -12.75 26.92
C HIS A 71 -0.97 -11.48 26.20
N PHE A 72 -0.53 -11.24 24.96
CA PHE A 72 -0.94 -10.04 24.21
C PHE A 72 -2.44 -10.06 23.96
N TYR A 73 -2.99 -11.17 23.48
CA TYR A 73 -4.43 -11.28 23.21
C TYR A 73 -5.28 -11.03 24.47
N GLU A 74 -4.89 -11.60 25.62
CA GLU A 74 -5.57 -11.37 26.89
C GLU A 74 -5.52 -9.90 27.31
N THR A 75 -4.38 -9.23 27.06
CA THR A 75 -4.22 -7.80 27.31
C THR A 75 -5.13 -6.98 26.41
N SER A 76 -5.19 -7.30 25.12
CA SER A 76 -6.10 -6.69 24.14
C SER A 76 -7.55 -6.78 24.56
N VAL A 77 -7.99 -7.91 25.11
CA VAL A 77 -9.36 -8.09 25.61
C VAL A 77 -9.67 -7.15 26.79
N ILE A 78 -8.69 -6.95 27.69
CA ILE A 78 -8.83 -6.02 28.83
C ILE A 78 -8.90 -4.58 28.33
N GLU A 79 -7.98 -4.18 27.45
CA GLU A 79 -7.95 -2.83 26.88
C GLU A 79 -9.21 -2.53 26.08
N MET A 80 -9.71 -3.50 25.32
CA MET A 80 -10.97 -3.38 24.59
C MET A 80 -12.16 -3.12 25.52
N THR A 81 -12.17 -3.77 26.69
CA THR A 81 -13.20 -3.55 27.71
C THR A 81 -13.14 -2.12 28.27
N GLY A 82 -11.93 -1.62 28.54
CA GLY A 82 -11.70 -0.25 28.97
C GLY A 82 -12.14 0.77 27.92
N CYS A 83 -11.67 0.60 26.68
CA CYS A 83 -12.00 1.46 25.56
C CYS A 83 -13.52 1.56 25.34
N LYS A 84 -14.26 0.45 25.36
CA LYS A 84 -15.72 0.47 25.18
C LYS A 84 -16.44 1.23 26.29
N SER A 85 -15.95 1.11 27.53
CA SER A 85 -16.46 1.90 28.66
C SER A 85 -16.23 3.39 28.46
N ASP A 86 -15.02 3.76 28.02
CA ASP A 86 -14.65 5.15 27.77
C ASP A 86 -15.45 5.74 26.60
N VAL A 87 -15.59 5.02 25.49
CA VAL A 87 -16.45 5.44 24.36
C VAL A 87 -17.89 5.66 24.81
N ALA A 88 -18.45 4.76 25.62
CA ALA A 88 -19.82 4.90 26.14
C ALA A 88 -19.97 6.13 27.06
N PHE A 89 -18.95 6.43 27.86
CA PHE A 89 -18.93 7.59 28.76
C PHE A 89 -18.75 8.91 27.98
N LEU A 90 -17.78 8.96 27.09
CA LEU A 90 -17.46 10.14 26.27
C LEU A 90 -18.61 10.49 25.33
N THR A 91 -19.27 9.51 24.73
CA THR A 91 -20.45 9.72 23.88
C THR A 91 -21.59 10.43 24.63
N LYS A 92 -21.83 10.06 25.90
CA LYS A 92 -22.84 10.69 26.76
C LYS A 92 -22.50 12.14 27.12
N ILE A 93 -21.21 12.42 27.38
CA ILE A 93 -20.75 13.75 27.77
C ILE A 93 -20.78 14.71 26.60
N PHE A 94 -20.18 14.32 25.48
CA PHE A 94 -19.97 15.22 24.35
C PHE A 94 -21.21 15.36 23.46
N LYS A 95 -22.26 14.55 23.69
CA LYS A 95 -23.45 14.46 22.81
C LYS A 95 -23.01 14.38 21.35
N SER A 96 -21.97 13.59 21.10
CA SER A 96 -21.25 13.58 19.83
C SER A 96 -22.24 13.41 18.69
N PRO A 97 -22.35 14.37 17.76
CA PRO A 97 -23.12 14.12 16.55
C PRO A 97 -22.53 12.88 15.85
N PRO A 98 -23.34 12.12 15.09
CA PRO A 98 -22.82 11.03 14.27
C PRO A 98 -21.58 11.54 13.53
N PRO A 99 -20.47 10.78 13.51
CA PRO A 99 -19.24 11.24 12.88
C PRO A 99 -19.58 11.78 11.50
N GLU A 100 -19.27 13.06 11.26
CA GLU A 100 -19.49 13.65 9.94
C GLU A 100 -18.68 12.80 8.97
N MET A 101 -19.37 11.98 8.18
CA MET A 101 -18.76 11.29 7.05
C MET A 101 -18.35 12.40 6.11
N GLY A 102 -17.09 12.80 6.18
CA GLY A 102 -16.55 13.92 5.44
C GLY A 102 -17.02 13.82 3.99
N LYS A 103 -17.66 14.89 3.50
CA LYS A 103 -18.02 15.08 2.08
C LYS A 103 -16.79 15.22 1.17
N ALA A 104 -15.59 14.94 1.68
CA ALA A 104 -14.38 14.95 0.88
C ALA A 104 -14.43 13.72 -0.05
N PRO A 105 -14.16 13.87 -1.35
CA PRO A 105 -14.03 12.72 -2.23
C PRO A 105 -12.83 11.90 -1.73
N TYR A 106 -13.11 10.81 -1.02
CA TYR A 106 -12.11 9.90 -0.51
C TYR A 106 -11.27 9.40 -1.68
N LYS A 107 -9.98 9.75 -1.66
CA LYS A 107 -8.99 9.32 -2.64
C LYS A 107 -8.31 8.07 -2.09
N GLY A 108 -9.01 6.93 -2.14
CA GLY A 108 -8.38 5.64 -1.91
C GLY A 108 -7.42 5.37 -3.08
N ASN A 109 -6.12 5.26 -2.79
CA ASN A 109 -5.16 4.77 -3.76
C ASN A 109 -5.13 3.25 -3.67
N ILE A 110 -5.70 2.58 -4.67
CA ILE A 110 -5.58 1.13 -4.82
C ILE A 110 -4.34 0.87 -5.66
N ASN A 111 -3.29 0.39 -5.01
CA ASN A 111 -2.07 -0.07 -5.65
C ASN A 111 -2.16 -1.58 -5.82
N VAL A 112 -1.96 -2.05 -7.04
CA VAL A 112 -1.77 -3.47 -7.37
C VAL A 112 -0.26 -3.69 -7.43
N SER A 113 0.25 -4.78 -6.84
CA SER A 113 1.68 -5.09 -6.87
C SER A 113 2.18 -5.13 -8.33
N ASP A 114 3.28 -4.44 -8.60
CA ASP A 114 3.70 -4.08 -9.96
C ASP A 114 4.43 -5.21 -10.73
N ASP A 115 4.90 -6.26 -10.05
CA ASP A 115 5.77 -7.29 -10.63
C ASP A 115 5.00 -8.56 -11.05
N VAL A 116 4.07 -8.43 -12.00
CA VAL A 116 3.24 -9.55 -12.43
C VAL A 116 3.82 -10.29 -13.65
N GLU A 117 4.12 -11.58 -13.49
CA GLU A 117 4.60 -12.47 -14.57
C GLU A 117 3.48 -13.30 -15.20
N LEU A 118 3.36 -13.28 -16.53
CA LEU A 118 2.33 -14.06 -17.24
C LEU A 118 2.55 -15.57 -17.13
N GLY A 119 1.46 -16.32 -16.91
CA GLY A 119 1.49 -17.78 -16.83
C GLY A 119 2.18 -18.35 -15.59
N VAL A 120 2.61 -17.48 -14.66
CA VAL A 120 3.17 -17.85 -13.35
C VAL A 120 2.16 -17.47 -12.27
N GLN A 121 2.16 -18.17 -11.14
CA GLN A 121 1.32 -17.79 -10.00
C GLN A 121 1.81 -16.47 -9.41
N ASN A 122 0.93 -15.47 -9.37
CA ASN A 122 1.16 -14.16 -8.79
C ASN A 122 0.16 -13.89 -7.67
N THR A 123 0.47 -12.90 -6.83
CA THR A 123 -0.42 -12.40 -5.78
C THR A 123 -0.72 -10.94 -6.05
N LEU A 124 -1.98 -10.63 -6.33
CA LEU A 124 -2.46 -9.25 -6.40
C LEU A 124 -2.78 -8.78 -4.98
N ILE A 125 -2.40 -7.54 -4.68
CA ILE A 125 -2.68 -6.88 -3.41
C ILE A 125 -3.56 -5.68 -3.71
N CYS A 126 -4.61 -5.47 -2.91
CA CYS A 126 -5.41 -4.26 -2.93
C CYS A 126 -5.24 -3.54 -1.60
N HIS A 127 -4.46 -2.46 -1.61
CA HIS A 127 -4.27 -1.58 -0.46
C HIS A 127 -5.31 -0.46 -0.48
N VAL A 128 -5.96 -0.21 0.65
CA VAL A 128 -7.06 0.74 0.80
C VAL A 128 -6.77 1.69 1.96
N THR A 129 -6.68 2.99 1.68
CA THR A 129 -6.37 4.02 2.68
C THR A 129 -7.37 5.17 2.68
N GLY A 130 -7.46 5.88 3.81
CA GLY A 130 -8.18 7.15 3.90
C GLY A 130 -9.68 7.02 4.21
N PHE A 131 -10.17 5.85 4.60
CA PHE A 131 -11.54 5.65 5.04
C PHE A 131 -11.66 5.73 6.56
N TYR A 132 -12.67 6.44 7.06
CA TYR A 132 -13.05 6.44 8.48
C TYR A 132 -14.56 6.25 8.61
N PRO A 133 -15.03 5.32 9.47
CA PRO A 133 -14.29 4.43 10.39
C PRO A 133 -13.52 3.34 9.63
N PRO A 134 -12.65 2.57 10.29
CA PRO A 134 -11.81 1.57 9.62
C PRO A 134 -12.59 0.40 9.01
N SER A 135 -13.82 0.11 9.48
CA SER A 135 -14.63 -0.99 8.96
C SER A 135 -15.06 -0.76 7.50
N LEU A 136 -14.56 -1.61 6.59
CA LEU A 136 -14.87 -1.65 5.16
C LEU A 136 -14.97 -3.11 4.68
N SER A 137 -15.49 -3.31 3.48
CA SER A 137 -15.51 -4.61 2.81
C SER A 137 -14.82 -4.51 1.45
N ILE A 138 -13.88 -5.42 1.20
CA ILE A 138 -13.18 -5.56 -0.09
C ILE A 138 -13.72 -6.79 -0.80
N SER A 139 -13.87 -6.72 -2.12
CA SER A 139 -14.26 -7.86 -2.95
C SER A 139 -13.51 -7.85 -4.27
N TRP A 140 -13.20 -9.04 -4.79
CA TRP A 140 -12.48 -9.21 -6.04
C TRP A 140 -13.38 -9.71 -7.16
N THR A 141 -13.09 -9.24 -8.37
CA THR A 141 -13.65 -9.79 -9.59
C THR A 141 -12.56 -10.07 -10.63
N THR A 142 -12.73 -11.15 -11.38
CA THR A 142 -11.91 -11.50 -12.53
C THR A 142 -12.82 -11.62 -13.74
N ASN A 143 -12.58 -10.84 -14.78
CA ASN A 143 -13.38 -10.84 -16.01
C ASN A 143 -14.90 -10.69 -15.73
N ASN A 144 -15.25 -9.79 -14.79
CA ASN A 144 -16.61 -9.54 -14.29
C ASN A 144 -17.28 -10.67 -13.48
N ALA A 145 -16.54 -11.71 -13.10
CA ALA A 145 -17.02 -12.76 -12.20
C ALA A 145 -16.43 -12.59 -10.80
N ASN A 146 -17.24 -12.76 -9.75
CA ASN A 146 -16.76 -12.73 -8.37
C ASN A 146 -15.82 -13.91 -8.10
N VAL A 147 -14.69 -13.63 -7.44
CA VAL A 147 -13.70 -14.63 -7.04
C VAL A 147 -13.52 -14.63 -5.53
N THR A 148 -13.04 -15.76 -4.99
CA THR A 148 -12.78 -15.89 -3.54
C THR A 148 -11.41 -15.31 -3.23
N GLU A 149 -11.31 -14.51 -2.17
CA GLU A 149 -10.06 -13.96 -1.67
C GLU A 149 -9.37 -14.93 -0.70
N ASP A 150 -8.03 -14.86 -0.65
CA ASP A 150 -7.22 -15.77 0.17
C ASP A 150 -6.95 -15.21 1.58
N GLY A 151 -7.17 -13.91 1.80
CA GLY A 151 -7.01 -13.25 3.08
C GLY A 151 -7.43 -11.79 3.04
N THR A 152 -8.06 -11.33 4.14
CA THR A 152 -8.70 -10.02 4.25
C THR A 152 -8.32 -9.37 5.57
N PHE A 153 -7.76 -8.17 5.48
CA PHE A 153 -7.53 -7.25 6.60
C PHE A 153 -8.33 -5.97 6.35
N ASN A 154 -8.55 -5.16 7.39
CA ASN A 154 -9.38 -3.95 7.31
C ASN A 154 -8.93 -2.98 6.20
N ILE A 155 -7.67 -3.03 5.77
CA ILE A 155 -7.08 -2.13 4.77
C ILE A 155 -6.34 -2.84 3.63
N PHE A 156 -6.20 -4.16 3.68
CA PHE A 156 -5.52 -4.96 2.64
C PHE A 156 -6.36 -6.20 2.27
N SER A 157 -6.42 -6.54 0.99
CA SER A 157 -6.91 -7.86 0.55
C SER A 157 -5.98 -8.44 -0.51
N THR A 158 -5.84 -9.76 -0.51
CA THR A 158 -4.93 -10.49 -1.40
C THR A 158 -5.68 -11.51 -2.26
N LEU A 159 -5.27 -11.62 -3.52
CA LEU A 159 -5.82 -12.56 -4.49
C LEU A 159 -4.70 -13.30 -5.22
N LYS A 160 -4.65 -14.63 -5.07
CA LYS A 160 -3.73 -15.47 -5.86
C LYS A 160 -4.31 -15.73 -7.24
N VAL A 161 -3.52 -15.44 -8.27
CA VAL A 161 -3.94 -15.55 -9.68
C VAL A 161 -2.83 -16.16 -10.52
N THR A 162 -3.18 -16.65 -11.70
CA THR A 162 -2.21 -17.02 -12.74
C THR A 162 -2.62 -16.24 -13.99
N PRO A 163 -2.08 -15.01 -14.16
CA PRO A 163 -2.63 -14.05 -15.10
C PRO A 163 -2.33 -14.46 -16.53
N VAL A 164 -3.35 -14.36 -17.38
CA VAL A 164 -3.26 -14.54 -18.83
C VAL A 164 -3.45 -13.19 -19.50
N GLU A 165 -2.81 -13.00 -20.66
CA GLU A 165 -3.00 -11.79 -21.46
C GLU A 165 -4.49 -11.52 -21.71
N GLY A 166 -4.91 -10.28 -21.43
CA GLY A 166 -6.30 -9.85 -21.58
C GLY A 166 -7.21 -10.13 -20.39
N ASP A 167 -6.71 -10.77 -19.32
CA ASP A 167 -7.44 -10.83 -18.07
C ASP A 167 -7.60 -9.44 -17.45
N ILE A 168 -8.76 -9.23 -16.85
CA ILE A 168 -9.12 -8.01 -16.14
C ILE A 168 -9.41 -8.37 -14.68
N TYR A 169 -8.61 -7.85 -13.77
CA TYR A 169 -8.81 -8.01 -12.34
C TYR A 169 -9.32 -6.71 -11.75
N SER A 170 -10.32 -6.76 -10.88
CA SER A 170 -10.82 -5.57 -10.21
C SER A 170 -11.01 -5.79 -8.72
N CYS A 171 -10.53 -4.83 -7.93
CA CYS A 171 -10.78 -4.72 -6.50
C CYS A 171 -11.88 -3.68 -6.28
N THR A 172 -12.96 -4.09 -5.61
CA THR A 172 -14.09 -3.24 -5.26
C THR A 172 -14.15 -3.05 -3.76
N VAL A 173 -14.15 -1.79 -3.33
CA VAL A 173 -14.22 -1.36 -1.93
C VAL A 173 -15.60 -0.78 -1.66
N ASN A 174 -16.24 -1.32 -0.63
CA ASN A 174 -17.50 -0.80 -0.12
C ASN A 174 -17.31 -0.33 1.33
N HIS A 175 -17.76 0.89 1.60
CA HIS A 175 -17.57 1.58 2.88
C HIS A 175 -18.74 2.51 3.15
N ARG A 176 -19.09 2.71 4.42
CA ARG A 176 -20.27 3.54 4.78
C ARG A 176 -20.16 4.99 4.33
N ALA A 177 -18.94 5.55 4.25
CA ALA A 177 -18.71 6.92 3.81
C ALA A 177 -18.90 7.10 2.29
N LEU A 178 -18.96 6.00 1.52
CA LEU A 178 -19.26 6.02 0.09
C LEU A 178 -20.77 6.12 -0.22
N GLN A 179 -21.64 6.15 0.80
CA GLN A 179 -23.09 6.35 0.64
C GLN A 179 -23.74 5.39 -0.37
N GLY A 180 -23.26 4.15 -0.44
CA GLY A 180 -23.76 3.11 -1.35
C GLY A 180 -23.15 3.13 -2.77
N GLN A 181 -22.14 3.96 -3.03
CA GLN A 181 -21.40 3.98 -4.29
C GLN A 181 -20.00 3.36 -4.13
N PRO A 182 -19.84 2.04 -4.32
CA PRO A 182 -18.54 1.39 -4.13
C PRO A 182 -17.49 1.94 -5.12
N GLN A 183 -16.24 1.95 -4.70
CA GLN A 183 -15.11 2.33 -5.55
C GLN A 183 -14.44 1.07 -6.11
N THR A 184 -14.15 1.06 -7.40
CA THR A 184 -13.50 -0.07 -8.08
C THR A 184 -12.22 0.38 -8.76
N LYS A 185 -11.15 -0.38 -8.57
CA LYS A 185 -9.91 -0.25 -9.33
C LYS A 185 -9.70 -1.49 -10.16
N THR A 186 -9.33 -1.27 -11.41
CA THR A 186 -9.09 -2.32 -12.39
C THR A 186 -7.62 -2.36 -12.76
N TRP A 187 -7.13 -3.57 -12.97
CA TRP A 187 -5.81 -3.87 -13.50
C TRP A 187 -5.96 -4.81 -14.70
N ASP A 188 -5.48 -4.33 -15.85
CA ASP A 188 -5.55 -5.03 -17.13
C ASP A 188 -4.20 -5.66 -17.44
N VAL A 189 -4.19 -6.96 -17.72
CA VAL A 189 -2.98 -7.68 -18.11
C VAL A 189 -2.61 -7.31 -19.55
N ALA A 190 -1.69 -6.36 -19.71
CA ALA A 190 -1.18 -5.93 -21.01
C ALA A 190 0.23 -6.48 -21.28
N LEU A 191 0.48 -6.93 -22.51
CA LEU A 191 1.85 -7.19 -22.96
C LEU A 191 2.64 -5.86 -23.06
N PRO A 192 3.93 -5.84 -22.68
CA PRO A 192 4.79 -4.71 -22.99
C PRO A 192 4.81 -4.50 -24.51
N SER A 193 4.43 -3.30 -24.94
CA SER A 193 4.37 -2.95 -26.36
C SER A 193 5.75 -3.11 -26.98
N VAL A 194 5.86 -4.02 -27.95
CA VAL A 194 7.10 -4.26 -28.71
C VAL A 194 7.34 -3.15 -29.75
N GLY A 195 6.33 -2.31 -30.02
CA GLY A 195 6.37 -1.26 -31.02
C GLY A 195 7.57 -0.31 -30.87
N PRO A 196 7.74 0.38 -29.73
CA PRO A 196 8.84 1.32 -29.53
C PRO A 196 10.24 0.71 -29.71
N ALA A 197 10.43 -0.55 -29.28
CA ALA A 197 11.70 -1.26 -29.40
C ALA A 197 12.01 -1.59 -30.88
N VAL A 198 11.00 -2.03 -31.64
CA VAL A 198 11.14 -2.30 -33.08
C VAL A 198 11.41 -1.01 -33.86
N PHE A 199 10.71 0.08 -33.55
CA PHE A 199 10.97 1.39 -34.15
C PHE A 199 12.38 1.89 -33.87
N CYS A 200 12.88 1.75 -32.64
CA CYS A 200 14.27 2.07 -32.31
C CYS A 200 15.25 1.19 -33.08
N GLY A 201 15.04 -0.12 -33.14
CA GLY A 201 15.92 -1.05 -33.85
C GLY A 201 16.01 -0.76 -35.35
N VAL A 202 14.86 -0.51 -36.00
CA VAL A 202 14.81 -0.16 -37.43
C VAL A 202 15.40 1.23 -37.69
N GLY A 203 15.11 2.20 -36.82
CA GLY A 203 15.67 3.56 -36.91
C GLY A 203 17.19 3.58 -36.77
N LEU A 204 17.74 2.84 -35.81
CA LEU A 204 19.19 2.75 -35.59
C LEU A 204 19.90 2.06 -36.77
N THR A 205 19.34 0.98 -37.31
CA THR A 205 19.94 0.26 -38.44
C THR A 205 19.93 1.11 -39.72
N LEU A 206 18.82 1.77 -40.04
CA LEU A 206 18.75 2.70 -41.18
C LEU A 206 19.66 3.92 -40.99
N GLY A 207 19.75 4.45 -39.76
CA GLY A 207 20.65 5.56 -39.44
C GLY A 207 22.12 5.21 -39.65
N LEU A 208 22.57 4.04 -39.17
CA LEU A 208 23.94 3.56 -39.36
C LEU A 208 24.28 3.33 -40.84
N LEU A 209 23.35 2.75 -41.61
CA LEU A 209 23.51 2.58 -43.05
C LEU A 209 23.62 3.93 -43.77
N GLY A 210 22.83 4.93 -43.37
CA GLY A 210 22.90 6.28 -43.89
C GLY A 210 24.26 6.94 -43.63
N VAL A 211 24.81 6.79 -42.42
CA VAL A 211 26.14 7.31 -42.06
C VAL A 211 27.24 6.63 -42.88
N ALA A 212 27.18 5.31 -43.04
CA ALA A 212 28.17 4.55 -43.83
C ALA A 212 28.13 4.94 -45.32
N ALA A 213 26.93 5.06 -45.91
CA ALA A 213 26.78 5.50 -47.29
C ALA A 213 27.24 6.96 -47.48
N GLY A 214 26.90 7.86 -46.55
CA GLY A 214 27.31 9.25 -46.58
C GLY A 214 28.83 9.43 -46.48
N THR A 215 29.49 8.74 -45.56
CA THR A 215 30.96 8.75 -45.43
C THR A 215 31.64 8.18 -46.66
N PHE A 216 31.12 7.10 -47.25
CA PHE A 216 31.64 6.56 -48.51
C PHE A 216 31.55 7.56 -49.67
N LEU A 217 30.41 8.25 -49.81
CA LEU A 217 30.23 9.28 -50.84
C LEU A 217 31.15 10.50 -50.63
N LEU A 218 31.35 10.94 -49.39
CA LEU A 218 32.28 12.03 -49.07
C LEU A 218 33.74 11.67 -49.37
N ILE A 219 34.18 10.46 -48.97
CA ILE A 219 35.54 9.98 -49.27
C ILE A 219 35.74 9.87 -50.78
N LYS A 220 34.77 9.31 -51.50
CA LYS A 220 34.86 9.18 -52.96
C LYS A 220 34.85 10.54 -53.66
N GLY A 221 33.99 11.47 -53.22
CA GLY A 221 33.94 12.83 -53.75
C GLY A 221 35.25 13.62 -53.54
N ASN A 222 35.93 13.40 -52.42
CA ASN A 222 37.21 14.07 -52.12
C ASN A 222 38.42 13.49 -52.88
N ASN A 223 38.27 12.32 -53.52
CA ASN A 223 39.30 11.70 -54.39
C ASN A 223 39.18 12.11 -55.88
N PHE A 224 38.16 12.90 -56.24
CA PHE A 224 37.92 13.39 -57.62
C PHE A 224 38.18 14.91 -57.77
N ASN A 225 38.89 15.54 -56.82
CA ASN A 225 39.32 16.94 -56.88
C ASN A 225 40.85 17.03 -56.77
#